data_AF-A0A838SIA3-F1
#
_entry.id   AF-A0A838SIA3-F1
#
_cell.length_a   1.000
_cell.length_b   1.000
_cell.length_c   1.000
_cell.angle_alpha   90.00
_cell.angle_beta   90.00
_cell.angle_gamma   90.00
#
_symmetry.space_group_name_H-M   'P 1'
#
loop_
_entity.id
_entity.type
_entity.pdbx_description
1 polymer ?
#
loop_
_entity_poly.entity_id
_entity_poly.type
_entity_poly.pdbx_seq_one_letter_code
_entity_poly.pdbx_strand_id
1 'polypeptide(L)'
;MSGVHAYKDFYASHDHMPGRNRALRVTGTVVFTTGGWSCNLRRTEGNTGINPRMLSLDLLLDPPDPAAGVPKVLTPCDIEWTEDEVSEEYNEVRFRVVGAEEEPPPVIPVEHPQ
;
A
#
# COMPACT_ATOMS: atom_id res chain seq x y z
N MET A 1 6.77 18.93 7.09
CA MET A 1 8.01 18.29 6.59
C MET A 1 7.61 16.89 6.19
N SER A 2 7.86 16.53 4.93
CA SER A 2 7.57 15.17 4.45
C SER A 2 8.45 14.16 5.21
N GLY A 3 7.81 13.16 5.79
CA GLY A 3 8.44 12.04 6.47
C GLY A 3 8.87 10.94 5.49
N VAL A 4 8.25 10.89 4.31
CA VAL A 4 8.54 9.89 3.27
C VAL A 4 9.70 10.34 2.39
N HIS A 5 10.68 9.47 2.21
CA HIS A 5 11.79 9.64 1.29
C HIS A 5 11.50 9.05 -0.09
N ALA A 6 10.94 7.83 -0.14
CA ALA A 6 10.65 7.13 -1.40
C ALA A 6 9.64 5.99 -1.21
N TYR A 7 8.98 5.62 -2.31
CA TYR A 7 8.22 4.38 -2.46
C TYR A 7 9.00 3.41 -3.35
N LYS A 8 9.16 2.16 -2.93
CA LYS A 8 9.93 1.14 -3.64
C LYS A 8 9.18 -0.17 -3.70
N ASP A 9 9.46 -0.94 -4.76
CA ASP A 9 9.07 -2.35 -4.89
C ASP A 9 7.56 -2.60 -4.73
N PHE A 10 6.74 -1.59 -5.08
CA PHE A 10 5.29 -1.71 -5.08
C PHE A 10 4.86 -2.68 -6.18
N TYR A 11 4.10 -3.70 -5.77
CA TYR A 11 3.71 -4.81 -6.61
C TYR A 11 2.31 -5.30 -6.23
N ALA A 12 1.52 -5.69 -7.22
CA ALA A 12 0.21 -6.29 -7.01
C ALA A 12 0.01 -7.48 -7.94
N SER A 13 -0.53 -8.58 -7.43
CA SER A 13 -0.79 -9.78 -8.21
C SER A 13 -2.01 -10.54 -7.73
N HIS A 14 -2.79 -11.07 -8.67
CA HIS A 14 -3.75 -12.13 -8.35
C HIS A 14 -3.02 -13.47 -8.25
N ASP A 15 -3.26 -14.19 -7.18
CA ASP A 15 -2.88 -15.59 -7.04
C ASP A 15 -4.01 -16.47 -7.58
N HIS A 16 -3.78 -17.07 -8.76
CA HIS A 16 -4.70 -18.03 -9.39
C HIS A 16 -4.18 -19.45 -9.17
N MET A 17 -4.21 -19.96 -7.94
CA MET A 17 -4.00 -21.39 -7.72
C MET A 17 -5.26 -22.18 -8.13
N PRO A 18 -5.16 -23.15 -9.06
CA PRO A 18 -6.28 -24.02 -9.40
C PRO A 18 -6.84 -24.73 -8.15
N GLY A 19 -8.15 -24.59 -7.90
CA GLY A 19 -8.81 -25.20 -6.75
C GLY A 19 -8.70 -24.43 -5.43
N ARG A 20 -8.15 -23.20 -5.45
CA ARG A 20 -8.21 -22.26 -4.33
C ARG A 20 -9.01 -21.00 -4.70
N ASN A 21 -9.47 -20.31 -3.68
CA ASN A 21 -10.07 -18.99 -3.82
C ASN A 21 -9.01 -18.01 -4.35
N ARG A 22 -9.39 -17.17 -5.31
CA ARG A 22 -8.49 -16.14 -5.87
C ARG A 22 -8.12 -15.18 -4.75
N ALA A 23 -6.83 -14.96 -4.55
CA ALA A 23 -6.33 -13.99 -3.60
C ALA A 23 -5.66 -12.83 -4.35
N LEU A 24 -5.85 -11.61 -3.88
CA LEU A 24 -5.10 -10.45 -4.39
C LEU A 24 -4.08 -10.06 -3.34
N ARG A 25 -2.81 -10.04 -3.73
CA ARG A 25 -1.71 -9.60 -2.89
C ARG A 25 -1.16 -8.27 -3.38
N VAL A 26 -0.90 -7.37 -2.44
CA VAL A 26 -0.23 -6.08 -2.68
C VAL A 26 0.92 -5.94 -1.69
N THR A 27 2.12 -5.67 -2.19
CA THR A 27 3.32 -5.48 -1.39
C THR A 27 4.03 -4.19 -1.79
N GLY A 28 4.89 -3.68 -0.93
CA GLY A 28 5.74 -2.53 -1.23
C GLY A 28 6.61 -2.16 -0.04
N THR A 29 7.44 -1.14 -0.23
CA THR A 29 8.31 -0.59 0.80
C THR A 29 8.20 0.93 0.81
N VAL A 30 7.86 1.49 1.96
CA VAL A 30 7.92 2.94 2.22
C VAL A 30 9.24 3.24 2.90
N VAL A 31 10.07 4.10 2.31
CA VAL A 31 11.33 4.55 2.91
C VAL A 31 11.08 5.87 3.60
N PHE A 32 11.26 5.93 4.92
CA PHE A 32 11.12 7.15 5.70
C PHE A 32 12.45 7.86 5.92
N THR A 33 12.41 9.17 6.18
CA THR A 33 13.58 10.02 6.45
C THR A 33 14.13 9.88 7.88
N THR A 34 13.32 9.31 8.79
CA THR A 34 13.67 9.03 10.19
C THR A 34 13.16 7.66 10.60
N GLY A 35 13.68 7.13 11.71
CA GLY A 35 13.07 5.98 12.38
C GLY A 35 11.74 6.31 13.07
N GLY A 36 11.06 5.27 13.56
CA GLY A 36 9.88 5.38 14.42
C GLY A 36 8.53 5.58 13.71
N TRP A 37 8.53 5.68 12.39
CA TRP A 37 7.31 5.63 11.58
C TRP A 37 6.74 4.21 11.54
N SER A 38 5.41 4.11 11.44
CA SER A 38 4.75 2.85 11.06
C SER A 38 3.94 3.04 9.77
N CYS A 39 3.78 1.95 9.02
CA CYS A 39 3.08 1.94 7.76
C CYS A 39 2.18 0.70 7.65
N ASN A 40 0.97 0.84 7.10
CA ASN A 40 0.05 -0.27 6.88
C ASN A 40 -0.87 0.01 5.68
N LEU A 41 -1.44 -1.03 5.11
CA LEU A 41 -2.42 -0.96 4.04
C LEU A 41 -3.78 -1.47 4.54
N ARG A 42 -4.84 -0.77 4.15
CA ARG A 42 -6.21 -1.27 4.29
C ARG A 42 -7.04 -0.89 3.08
N ARG A 43 -8.17 -1.57 2.90
CA ARG A 43 -9.12 -1.18 1.85
C ARG A 43 -9.68 0.21 2.14
N THR A 44 -9.73 1.06 1.12
CA THR A 44 -10.34 2.38 1.24
C THR A 44 -11.85 2.22 1.45
N GLU A 45 -12.38 2.80 2.53
CA GLU A 45 -13.82 2.87 2.76
C GLU A 45 -14.45 3.96 1.87
N GLY A 46 -15.57 3.64 1.22
CA GLY A 46 -16.36 4.56 0.40
C GLY A 46 -16.33 4.28 -1.10
N ASN A 47 -16.73 5.27 -1.90
CA ASN A 47 -16.93 5.11 -3.34
C ASN A 47 -15.58 4.92 -4.06
N THR A 48 -15.39 3.77 -4.72
CA THR A 48 -14.16 3.36 -5.46
C THR A 48 -13.92 4.16 -6.75
N GLY A 49 -14.58 5.30 -6.91
CA GLY A 49 -14.59 6.07 -8.14
C GLY A 49 -15.41 5.39 -9.25
N ILE A 50 -15.22 5.84 -10.48
CA ILE A 50 -15.99 5.37 -11.64
C ILE A 50 -15.50 4.01 -12.17
N ASN A 51 -14.24 3.63 -11.89
CA ASN A 51 -13.64 2.39 -12.40
C ASN A 51 -13.85 1.23 -11.39
N PRO A 52 -14.75 0.27 -11.66
CA PRO A 52 -15.01 -0.85 -10.76
C PRO A 52 -13.87 -1.89 -10.71
N ARG A 53 -12.92 -1.85 -11.66
CA ARG A 53 -11.76 -2.76 -11.71
C ARG A 53 -10.50 -2.18 -11.06
N MET A 54 -10.59 -0.97 -10.51
CA MET A 54 -9.50 -0.37 -9.75
C MET A 54 -9.71 -0.60 -8.25
N LEU A 55 -8.81 -1.35 -7.63
CA LEU A 55 -8.77 -1.47 -6.18
C LEU A 55 -8.24 -0.15 -5.59
N SER A 56 -8.91 0.35 -4.55
CA SER A 56 -8.44 1.51 -3.78
C SER A 56 -7.98 1.06 -2.39
N LEU A 57 -6.72 1.35 -2.05
CA LEU A 57 -6.13 1.09 -0.74
C LEU A 57 -5.72 2.38 -0.05
N ASP A 58 -5.95 2.45 1.26
CA ASP A 58 -5.38 3.47 2.12
C ASP A 58 -3.99 3.00 2.57
N LEU A 59 -2.97 3.81 2.28
CA LEU A 59 -1.65 3.73 2.88
C LEU A 59 -1.65 4.57 4.16
N LEU A 60 -1.76 3.88 5.29
CA LEU A 60 -1.73 4.49 6.61
C LEU A 60 -0.28 4.75 6.99
N LEU A 61 0.06 6.01 7.23
CA LEU A 61 1.37 6.45 7.70
C LEU A 61 1.20 7.07 9.08
N ASP A 62 1.82 6.46 10.10
CA ASP A 62 1.78 6.98 11.47
C ASP A 62 3.16 7.57 11.83
N PRO A 63 3.25 8.90 12.04
CA PRO A 63 4.50 9.54 12.43
C PRO A 63 4.92 9.13 13.84
N PRO A 64 6.23 9.11 14.14
CA PRO A 64 6.71 8.92 15.51
C PRO A 64 6.27 10.08 16.42
N ASP A 65 6.21 9.82 17.72
CA ASP A 65 6.03 10.87 18.73
C ASP A 65 7.12 11.95 18.55
N PRO A 66 6.74 13.24 18.35
CA PRO A 66 7.69 14.33 18.22
C PRO A 66 8.68 14.45 19.39
N ALA A 67 8.33 13.96 20.58
CA ALA A 67 9.18 13.97 21.76
C ALA A 67 10.18 12.80 21.82
N ALA A 68 10.02 11.76 20.98
CA ALA A 68 10.83 10.54 21.05
C ALA A 68 12.29 10.69 20.59
N GLY A 69 12.67 11.83 19.99
CA GLY A 69 14.06 12.10 19.62
C GLY A 69 14.62 11.10 18.59
N VAL A 70 13.87 10.83 17.52
CA VAL A 70 14.22 9.80 16.52
C VAL A 70 15.45 10.18 15.67
N PRO A 71 16.32 9.21 15.35
CA PRO A 71 17.48 9.46 14.49
C PRO A 71 17.07 9.74 13.04
N LYS A 72 17.78 10.66 12.38
CA LYS A 72 17.64 10.98 10.95
C LYS A 72 18.38 9.96 10.09
N VAL A 73 17.78 8.79 9.92
CA VAL A 73 18.29 7.70 9.10
C VAL A 73 17.18 7.18 8.19
N LEU A 74 17.55 6.86 6.94
CA LEU A 74 16.61 6.26 6.00
C LEU A 74 16.15 4.91 6.53
N THR A 75 14.86 4.78 6.79
CA THR A 75 14.28 3.60 7.45
C THR A 75 13.24 2.98 6.53
N PRO A 76 13.48 1.77 5.97
CA PRO A 76 12.47 1.06 5.20
C PRO A 76 11.38 0.51 6.12
N CYS A 77 10.14 0.55 5.64
CA CYS A 77 8.96 -0.03 6.25
C CYS A 77 8.23 -0.83 5.18
N ASP A 78 8.28 -2.15 5.30
CA ASP A 78 7.64 -3.06 4.36
C ASP A 78 6.15 -3.17 4.67
N ILE A 79 5.34 -3.16 3.62
CA ILE A 79 3.89 -3.33 3.69
C ILE A 79 3.47 -4.56 2.91
N GLU A 80 2.45 -5.22 3.45
CA GLU A 80 1.79 -6.34 2.81
C GLU A 80 0.30 -6.23 3.09
N TRP A 81 -0.48 -6.47 2.04
CA TRP A 81 -1.93 -6.59 2.11
C TRP A 81 -2.36 -7.76 1.25
N THR A 82 -3.24 -8.58 1.80
CA THR A 82 -3.84 -9.69 1.08
C THR A 82 -5.35 -9.65 1.30
N GLU A 83 -6.10 -9.88 0.23
CA GLU A 83 -7.51 -10.19 0.31
C GLU A 83 -7.71 -11.58 -0.29
N ASP A 84 -8.28 -12.47 0.53
CA ASP A 84 -8.68 -13.79 0.11
C ASP A 84 -10.09 -13.75 -0.47
N GLU A 85 -10.41 -14.70 -1.35
CA GLU A 85 -11.76 -14.86 -1.92
C GLU A 85 -12.24 -13.65 -2.74
N VAL A 86 -11.30 -12.98 -3.41
CA VAL A 86 -11.60 -11.84 -4.27
C VAL A 86 -12.41 -12.32 -5.47
N SER A 87 -13.64 -11.84 -5.59
CA SER A 87 -14.52 -12.13 -6.73
C SER A 87 -14.25 -11.21 -7.92
N GLU A 88 -13.69 -10.04 -7.64
CA GLU A 88 -13.41 -8.96 -8.56
C GLU A 88 -12.07 -9.16 -9.28
N GLU A 89 -12.10 -9.04 -10.61
CA GLU A 89 -10.87 -9.01 -11.42
C GLU A 89 -10.30 -7.59 -11.45
N TYR A 90 -9.65 -7.20 -10.35
CA TYR A 90 -8.91 -5.94 -10.30
C TYR A 90 -7.76 -5.95 -11.30
N ASN A 91 -7.58 -4.85 -12.03
CA ASN A 91 -6.50 -4.66 -12.99
C ASN A 91 -5.49 -3.60 -12.55
N GLU A 92 -5.86 -2.75 -11.60
CA GLU A 92 -5.04 -1.64 -11.09
C GLU A 92 -5.27 -1.47 -9.59
N VAL A 93 -4.22 -1.04 -8.88
CA VAL A 93 -4.28 -0.61 -7.47
C VAL A 93 -3.91 0.85 -7.38
N ARG A 94 -4.81 1.64 -6.79
CA ARG A 94 -4.60 3.04 -6.45
C ARG A 94 -4.45 3.19 -4.95
N PHE A 95 -3.52 4.05 -4.54
CA PHE A 95 -3.29 4.36 -3.13
C PHE A 95 -3.82 5.74 -2.77
N ARG A 96 -4.31 5.86 -1.53
CA ARG A 96 -4.60 7.11 -0.84
C ARG A 96 -3.76 7.16 0.44
N VAL A 97 -2.99 8.22 0.65
CA VAL A 97 -2.26 8.38 1.91
C VAL A 97 -3.21 8.88 3.01
N VAL A 98 -3.08 8.31 4.20
CA VAL A 98 -3.81 8.72 5.41
C VAL A 98 -2.82 8.85 6.56
N GLY A 99 -2.97 9.89 7.38
CA GLY A 99 -2.13 10.12 8.57
C GLY A 99 -0.92 11.03 8.34
N ALA A 100 -0.56 11.29 7.08
CA ALA A 100 0.46 12.27 6.71
C ALA A 100 0.07 13.05 5.43
N GLU A 101 0.54 14.28 5.31
CA GLU A 101 0.40 15.09 4.08
C GLU A 101 1.51 14.69 3.09
N GLU A 102 1.36 13.52 2.47
CA GLU A 102 2.29 12.98 1.46
C GLU A 102 1.58 12.71 0.14
N GLU A 103 2.34 12.83 -0.96
CA GLU A 103 1.88 12.32 -2.25
C GLU A 103 1.78 10.78 -2.20
N PRO A 104 0.72 10.18 -2.76
CA PRO A 104 0.59 8.73 -2.79
C PRO A 104 1.64 8.09 -3.72
N PRO A 105 1.96 6.80 -3.51
CA PRO A 105 2.70 6.03 -4.50
C PRO A 105 1.96 5.98 -5.84
N PRO A 106 2.66 5.68 -6.94
CA PRO A 106 2.03 5.56 -8.25
C PRO A 106 0.94 4.47 -8.25
N VAL A 107 -0.04 4.64 -9.15
CA VAL A 107 -0.97 3.55 -9.48
C VAL A 107 -0.18 2.41 -10.10
N ILE A 108 -0.41 1.19 -9.61
CA ILE A 108 0.29 -0.01 -10.10
C ILE A 108 -0.68 -0.95 -10.81
N PRO A 109 -0.27 -1.61 -11.90
CA PRO A 109 -1.06 -2.66 -12.52
C PRO A 109 -1.10 -3.89 -11.60
N VAL A 110 -2.19 -4.64 -11.66
CA VAL A 110 -2.28 -5.97 -11.05
C VAL A 110 -1.81 -7.00 -12.08
N GLU A 111 -0.80 -7.77 -11.72
CA GLU A 111 -0.34 -8.87 -12.55
C GLU A 111 -1.29 -10.07 -12.45
N HIS A 112 -1.57 -10.66 -13.60
CA HIS A 112 -2.32 -11.90 -13.73
C HIS A 112 -1.33 -12.99 -14.16
N PRO A 113 -1.13 -14.05 -13.36
CA PRO A 113 -0.34 -15.19 -13.80
C PRO A 113 -0.96 -15.77 -15.08
N GLN A 114 -0.11 -15.98 -16.10
CA GLN A 114 -0.50 -16.53 -17.41
C GLN A 114 -0.85 -18.01 -17.34
#